data_AF-A0A1S3P9Z3-F1
#
_entry.id   AF-A0A1S3P9Z3-F1
#
_cell.length_a   1.000
_cell.length_b   1.000
_cell.length_c   1.000
_cell.angle_alpha   90.00
_cell.angle_beta   90.00
_cell.angle_gamma   90.00
#
_symmetry.space_group_name_H-M   'P 1'
#
loop_
_entity.id
_entity.type
_entity.pdbx_description
1 polymer ?
#
loop_
_entity_poly.entity_id
_entity_poly.type
_entity_poly.pdbx_seq_one_letter_code
_entity_poly.pdbx_strand_id
1 'polypeptide(L)'
;MIPLGLKETKEVDLTVPLKEYICEHYREDSSLFEKETKEFMELRQAMRTPSRNEAGLELLIEYYNQLYYLDQRFFPPHRTLGVHFHWYDSLTGVPSCQRALAFEKGSVLFNVGALYTQIGARQDRSAAAGIDKAIDAFQRAAGAFNFLKENFSNAPSLDMSSPSLCMLVRLMIAQVQECVFERVTLTTQDTHFTSQLQVAQEAARVSDVYSLVLQTMSQPLVKDYVPFSWASMVQVKSEHFRALSHYYAAVALCDRTQSIDEEECDEEGEKALLQLHVSNPAGPPLSQVLRDPEERRKLGKAHLRRALIRHEEAMRVHGLCKILRKMDILQEVLSFVHKRSLDKYSEMDREDDFDETAEAPEIHSQTQQKPDIIPPNFSTVQVTDIFRRLGPLSVFCARARWGPVRLVCLQRGEGGLGLTLRGDSPVLVAGVVPGGCAEEAGLREGDYIVAVDGENCKWAKHGEVVHNLKSCSDRGVELGVITLHTHETQVVRRSVMLSPSGDKENAWQRTMGGAKGQSSISLLNWNRKKNREGGGVTKRLGSTFSLPFGNLRDSESMY
;
A
#
# COMPACT_ATOMS: atom_id res chain seq x y z
N MET A 1 15.16 6.40 14.48
CA MET A 1 14.19 6.21 13.37
C MET A 1 13.06 7.22 13.47
N ILE A 2 12.46 7.59 12.35
CA ILE A 2 11.29 8.46 12.19
C ILE A 2 10.05 7.56 12.03
N PRO A 3 9.27 7.31 13.10
CA PRO A 3 7.96 6.70 12.99
C PRO A 3 6.90 7.72 12.58
N LEU A 4 5.83 7.25 11.94
CA LEU A 4 4.66 8.06 11.60
C LEU A 4 3.59 7.98 12.70
N GLY A 5 2.93 9.12 12.94
CA GLY A 5 1.67 9.15 13.68
C GLY A 5 0.56 8.47 12.88
N LEU A 6 -0.39 7.87 13.59
CA LEU A 6 -1.61 7.38 12.95
C LEU A 6 -2.49 8.58 12.58
N LYS A 7 -3.18 8.52 11.44
CA LYS A 7 -4.30 9.41 11.15
C LYS A 7 -5.40 9.16 12.16
N GLU A 8 -5.98 10.25 12.65
CA GLU A 8 -7.13 10.20 13.56
C GLU A 8 -8.43 10.32 12.76
N THR A 9 -9.52 9.80 13.31
CA THR A 9 -10.86 9.91 12.72
C THR A 9 -11.91 10.19 13.79
N LYS A 10 -12.97 10.89 13.37
CA LYS A 10 -14.16 11.11 14.21
C LYS A 10 -15.04 9.86 14.26
N GLU A 11 -15.91 9.85 15.25
CA GLU A 11 -17.07 8.97 15.24
C GLU A 11 -17.92 9.28 14.01
N VAL A 12 -18.42 8.24 13.36
CA VAL A 12 -19.27 8.32 12.18
C VAL A 12 -20.38 7.32 12.41
N ASP A 13 -21.61 7.82 12.56
CA ASP A 13 -22.78 6.96 12.69
C ASP A 13 -23.25 6.48 11.32
N LEU A 14 -23.16 5.17 11.10
CA LEU A 14 -23.66 4.49 9.91
C LEU A 14 -25.01 3.81 10.15
N THR A 15 -25.54 3.84 11.38
CA THR A 15 -26.72 3.07 11.76
C THR A 15 -27.94 3.44 10.93
N VAL A 16 -28.29 4.73 10.88
CA VAL A 16 -29.47 5.20 10.15
C VAL A 16 -29.32 4.98 8.63
N PRO A 17 -28.22 5.42 7.98
CA PRO A 17 -28.05 5.20 6.53
C PRO A 17 -28.07 3.72 6.11
N LEU A 18 -27.50 2.83 6.91
CA LEU A 18 -27.52 1.39 6.61
C LEU A 18 -28.93 0.82 6.75
N LYS A 19 -29.65 1.16 7.84
CA LYS A 19 -31.04 0.73 8.05
C LYS A 19 -31.97 1.19 6.93
N GLU A 20 -31.89 2.46 6.54
CA GLU A 20 -32.66 3.01 5.41
C GLU A 20 -32.35 2.28 4.10
N TYR A 21 -31.07 2.02 3.84
CA TYR A 21 -30.66 1.30 2.63
C TYR A 21 -31.16 -0.15 2.61
N ILE A 22 -31.20 -0.83 3.77
CA ILE A 22 -31.77 -2.18 3.90
C ILE A 22 -33.26 -2.18 3.53
N CYS A 23 -34.03 -1.25 4.09
CA CYS A 23 -35.46 -1.12 3.80
C CYS A 23 -35.73 -0.80 2.33
N GLU A 24 -34.99 0.12 1.74
CA GLU A 24 -35.27 0.61 0.40
C GLU A 24 -34.74 -0.29 -0.72
N HIS A 25 -33.47 -0.72 -0.61
CA HIS A 25 -32.78 -1.46 -1.67
C HIS A 25 -33.07 -2.95 -1.57
N TYR A 26 -32.93 -3.51 -0.36
CA TYR A 26 -33.11 -4.95 -0.13
C TYR A 26 -34.56 -5.34 0.16
N ARG A 27 -35.43 -4.36 0.49
CA ARG A 27 -36.83 -4.57 0.89
C ARG A 27 -36.96 -5.56 2.04
N GLU A 28 -36.02 -5.47 2.98
CA GLU A 28 -35.99 -6.24 4.21
C GLU A 28 -36.29 -5.34 5.41
N ASP A 29 -36.78 -5.93 6.50
CA ASP A 29 -36.92 -5.19 7.76
C ASP A 29 -35.53 -4.96 8.38
N SER A 30 -35.13 -3.69 8.46
CA SER A 30 -33.86 -3.28 9.05
C SER A 30 -33.69 -3.67 10.54
N SER A 31 -34.79 -3.92 11.27
CA SER A 31 -34.73 -4.36 12.67
C SER A 31 -34.06 -5.74 12.82
N LEU A 32 -34.10 -6.56 11.78
CA LEU A 32 -33.50 -7.90 11.75
C LEU A 32 -31.97 -7.88 11.59
N PHE A 33 -31.37 -6.70 11.39
CA PHE A 33 -29.95 -6.48 11.13
C PHE A 33 -29.29 -5.52 12.13
N GLU A 34 -29.93 -5.30 13.29
CA GLU A 34 -29.38 -4.42 14.33
C GLU A 34 -28.08 -4.96 14.94
N LYS A 35 -27.97 -6.29 15.07
CA LYS A 35 -26.77 -6.95 15.59
C LYS A 35 -25.58 -6.72 14.65
N GLU A 36 -25.77 -6.96 13.35
CA GLU A 36 -24.77 -6.78 12.30
C GLU A 36 -24.33 -5.31 12.21
N THR A 37 -25.29 -4.40 12.31
CA THR A 37 -25.02 -2.95 12.31
C THR A 37 -24.19 -2.56 13.53
N LYS A 38 -24.55 -3.05 14.71
CA LYS A 38 -23.82 -2.82 15.96
C LYS A 38 -22.41 -3.40 15.90
N GLU A 39 -22.26 -4.63 15.42
CA GLU A 39 -20.96 -5.30 15.23
C GLU A 39 -20.03 -4.49 14.32
N PHE A 40 -20.53 -4.01 13.18
CA PHE A 40 -19.74 -3.15 12.30
C PHE A 40 -19.34 -1.83 12.97
N MET A 41 -20.26 -1.21 13.70
CA MET A 41 -20.01 0.05 14.41
C MET A 41 -19.00 -0.12 15.55
N GLU A 42 -19.05 -1.23 16.28
CA GLU A 42 -18.08 -1.58 17.32
C GLU A 42 -16.69 -1.84 16.73
N LEU A 43 -16.60 -2.55 15.59
CA LEU A 43 -15.34 -2.75 14.88
C LEU A 43 -14.74 -1.42 14.41
N ARG A 44 -15.56 -0.54 13.83
CA ARG A 44 -15.12 0.82 13.46
C ARG A 44 -14.67 1.60 14.69
N GLN A 45 -15.34 1.47 15.83
CA GLN A 45 -14.96 2.18 17.05
C GLN A 45 -13.61 1.66 17.59
N ALA A 46 -13.41 0.34 17.61
CA ALA A 46 -12.18 -0.29 18.07
C ALA A 46 -10.96 0.14 17.21
N MET A 47 -11.10 0.16 15.89
CA MET A 47 -9.99 0.48 14.99
C MET A 47 -9.51 1.94 15.09
N ARG A 48 -10.24 2.83 15.79
CA ARG A 48 -9.84 4.25 15.98
C ARG A 48 -8.65 4.38 16.91
N THR A 49 -8.48 3.40 17.80
CA THR A 49 -7.42 3.36 18.79
C THR A 49 -6.76 1.99 18.77
N PRO A 50 -6.12 1.60 17.66
CA PRO A 50 -5.49 0.29 17.55
C PRO A 50 -4.29 0.22 18.49
N SER A 51 -4.03 -0.96 19.04
CA SER A 51 -2.82 -1.18 19.83
C SER A 51 -1.57 -1.05 18.98
N ARG A 52 -0.46 -0.62 19.59
CA ARG A 52 0.80 -0.36 18.86
C ARG A 52 1.65 -1.63 18.69
N ASN A 53 1.04 -2.68 18.15
CA ASN A 53 1.59 -4.04 17.99
C ASN A 53 0.84 -4.82 16.87
N GLU A 54 1.16 -6.10 16.69
CA GLU A 54 0.52 -6.98 15.70
C GLU A 54 -1.00 -7.06 15.83
N ALA A 55 -1.54 -7.14 17.06
CA ALA A 55 -2.99 -7.16 17.26
C ALA A 55 -3.69 -5.90 16.72
N GLY A 56 -3.00 -4.75 16.76
CA GLY A 56 -3.52 -3.53 16.15
C GLY A 56 -3.47 -3.53 14.62
N LEU A 57 -2.48 -4.21 14.03
CA LEU A 57 -2.41 -4.43 12.58
C LEU A 57 -3.55 -5.35 12.14
N GLU A 58 -3.77 -6.46 12.87
CA GLU A 58 -4.87 -7.38 12.62
C GLU A 58 -6.22 -6.66 12.65
N LEU A 59 -6.48 -5.86 13.68
CA LEU A 59 -7.69 -5.04 13.80
C LEU A 59 -7.90 -4.07 12.62
N LEU A 60 -6.83 -3.39 12.18
CA LEU A 60 -6.90 -2.48 11.03
C LEU A 60 -7.19 -3.23 9.72
N ILE A 61 -6.57 -4.39 9.51
CA ILE A 61 -6.80 -5.22 8.31
C ILE A 61 -8.19 -5.86 8.36
N GLU A 62 -8.66 -6.29 9.52
CA GLU A 62 -10.02 -6.79 9.73
C GLU A 62 -11.05 -5.75 9.27
N TYR A 63 -10.94 -4.53 9.79
CA TYR A 63 -11.82 -3.43 9.38
C TYR A 63 -11.68 -3.09 7.90
N TYR A 64 -10.44 -3.01 7.38
CA TYR A 64 -10.20 -2.75 5.96
C TYR A 64 -10.89 -3.79 5.06
N ASN A 65 -10.83 -5.06 5.44
CA ASN A 65 -11.48 -6.13 4.70
C ASN A 65 -13.01 -6.09 4.85
N GLN A 66 -13.55 -5.72 6.03
CA GLN A 66 -14.99 -5.48 6.17
C GLN A 66 -15.49 -4.32 5.31
N LEU A 67 -14.67 -3.28 5.09
CA LEU A 67 -15.02 -2.19 4.16
C LEU A 67 -15.16 -2.69 2.72
N TYR A 68 -14.53 -3.80 2.31
CA TYR A 68 -14.81 -4.41 1.00
C TYR A 68 -16.27 -4.88 0.92
N TYR A 69 -16.75 -5.64 1.91
CA TYR A 69 -18.14 -6.09 1.94
C TYR A 69 -19.13 -4.95 2.06
N LEU A 70 -18.83 -3.96 2.91
CA LEU A 70 -19.66 -2.76 3.07
C LEU A 70 -19.83 -2.03 1.73
N ASP A 71 -18.76 -1.87 0.96
CA ASP A 71 -18.77 -1.25 -0.37
C ASP A 71 -19.70 -2.01 -1.32
N GLN A 72 -19.53 -3.33 -1.40
CA GLN A 72 -20.37 -4.17 -2.26
C GLN A 72 -21.83 -4.14 -1.86
N ARG A 73 -22.16 -3.98 -0.57
CA ARG A 73 -23.53 -4.05 -0.07
C ARG A 73 -24.27 -2.71 -0.05
N PHE A 74 -23.57 -1.61 0.19
CA PHE A 74 -24.26 -0.34 0.49
C PHE A 74 -23.84 0.83 -0.40
N PHE A 75 -22.75 0.73 -1.18
CA PHE A 75 -22.20 1.86 -1.94
C PHE A 75 -22.34 1.66 -3.46
N PRO A 76 -23.53 1.93 -4.04
CA PRO A 76 -23.70 1.88 -5.49
C PRO A 76 -23.03 3.08 -6.18
N PRO A 77 -22.54 2.96 -7.43
CA PRO A 77 -21.87 4.05 -8.14
C PRO A 77 -22.72 5.32 -8.38
N HIS A 78 -24.04 5.19 -8.35
CA HIS A 78 -25.00 6.24 -8.74
C HIS A 78 -25.85 6.76 -7.58
N ARG A 79 -25.61 6.31 -6.35
CA ARG A 79 -26.30 6.79 -5.15
C ARG A 79 -25.30 6.95 -4.02
N THR A 80 -25.51 7.98 -3.21
CA THR A 80 -24.66 8.28 -2.06
C THR A 80 -25.46 8.06 -0.77
N LEU A 81 -24.85 7.45 0.25
CA LEU A 81 -25.52 7.16 1.54
C LEU A 81 -25.62 8.39 2.46
N GLY A 82 -25.20 9.58 2.04
CA GLY A 82 -25.18 10.76 2.93
C GLY A 82 -24.08 10.76 4.01
N VAL A 83 -23.28 9.69 4.09
CA VAL A 83 -22.20 9.54 5.08
C VAL A 83 -21.00 10.43 4.75
N HIS A 84 -20.39 11.01 5.76
CA HIS A 84 -19.18 11.84 5.67
C HIS A 84 -18.07 11.28 6.55
N PHE A 85 -17.03 10.74 5.92
CA PHE A 85 -15.84 10.24 6.60
C PHE A 85 -14.89 11.41 6.87
N HIS A 86 -14.56 11.61 8.14
CA HIS A 86 -13.68 12.67 8.61
C HIS A 86 -12.36 12.07 9.08
N TRP A 87 -11.25 12.49 8.48
CA TRP A 87 -9.91 12.08 8.88
C TRP A 87 -9.01 13.28 9.04
N TYR A 88 -8.05 13.15 9.94
CA TYR A 88 -7.03 14.15 10.18
C TYR A 88 -5.73 13.75 9.51
N ASP A 89 -5.09 14.73 8.90
CA ASP A 89 -3.77 14.61 8.31
C ASP A 89 -2.74 14.19 9.37
N SER A 90 -1.96 13.14 9.10
CA SER A 90 -1.04 12.54 10.10
C SER A 90 0.15 13.42 10.47
N LEU A 91 0.52 14.42 9.65
CA LEU A 91 1.67 15.29 9.90
C LEU A 91 1.26 16.64 10.49
N THR A 92 0.14 17.19 10.03
CA THR A 92 -0.29 18.56 10.36
C THR A 92 -1.56 18.62 11.20
N GLY A 93 -2.34 17.53 11.27
CA GLY A 93 -3.64 17.52 11.93
C GLY A 93 -4.73 18.28 11.18
N VAL A 94 -4.50 18.71 9.93
CA VAL A 94 -5.52 19.37 9.11
C VAL A 94 -6.66 18.38 8.81
N PRO A 95 -7.94 18.73 9.08
CA PRO A 95 -9.06 17.84 8.83
C PRO A 95 -9.38 17.75 7.33
N SER A 96 -9.80 16.57 6.89
CA SER A 96 -10.31 16.30 5.55
C SER A 96 -11.60 15.49 5.65
N CYS A 97 -12.56 15.77 4.79
CA CYS A 97 -13.87 15.14 4.79
C CYS A 97 -14.28 14.72 3.38
N GLN A 98 -14.64 13.45 3.19
CA GLN A 98 -15.24 12.97 1.95
C GLN A 98 -16.40 12.00 2.20
N ARG A 99 -17.26 11.87 1.18
CA ARG A 99 -18.37 10.91 1.17
C ARG A 99 -17.99 9.55 0.59
N ALA A 100 -16.87 9.48 -0.12
CA ALA A 100 -16.42 8.26 -0.79
C ALA A 100 -15.83 7.28 0.23
N LEU A 101 -16.31 6.03 0.21
CA LEU A 101 -15.77 4.96 1.07
C LEU A 101 -14.28 4.69 0.79
N ALA A 102 -13.82 4.96 -0.43
CA ALA A 102 -12.40 4.89 -0.78
C ALA A 102 -11.52 5.78 0.13
N PHE A 103 -12.04 6.90 0.63
CA PHE A 103 -11.30 7.75 1.58
C PHE A 103 -11.11 7.06 2.95
N GLU A 104 -12.15 6.39 3.46
CA GLU A 104 -12.06 5.59 4.68
C GLU A 104 -11.05 4.45 4.49
N LYS A 105 -11.19 3.67 3.41
CA LYS A 105 -10.28 2.56 3.06
C LYS A 105 -8.82 3.02 2.97
N GLY A 106 -8.56 4.10 2.23
CA GLY A 106 -7.21 4.64 2.05
C GLY A 106 -6.59 5.14 3.37
N SER A 107 -7.40 5.76 4.23
CA SER A 107 -6.93 6.26 5.53
C SER A 107 -6.62 5.13 6.52
N VAL A 108 -7.41 4.05 6.52
CA VAL A 108 -7.12 2.84 7.31
C VAL A 108 -5.83 2.18 6.81
N LEU A 109 -5.63 2.06 5.50
CA LEU A 109 -4.41 1.52 4.93
C LEU A 109 -3.17 2.40 5.23
N PHE A 110 -3.33 3.71 5.26
CA PHE A 110 -2.29 4.61 5.73
C PHE A 110 -1.90 4.28 7.18
N ASN A 111 -2.89 4.04 8.05
CA ASN A 111 -2.64 3.66 9.45
C ASN A 111 -1.94 2.31 9.59
N VAL A 112 -2.21 1.34 8.70
CA VAL A 112 -1.45 0.08 8.62
C VAL A 112 0.03 0.38 8.37
N GLY A 113 0.34 1.20 7.35
CA GLY A 113 1.71 1.61 7.05
C GLY A 113 2.37 2.36 8.21
N ALA A 114 1.66 3.31 8.81
CA ALA A 114 2.15 4.09 9.95
C ALA A 114 2.40 3.20 11.19
N LEU A 115 1.54 2.22 11.47
CA LEU A 115 1.72 1.30 12.59
C LEU A 115 2.96 0.41 12.40
N TYR A 116 3.22 -0.10 11.19
CA TYR A 116 4.47 -0.79 10.88
C TYR A 116 5.70 0.08 11.17
N THR A 117 5.67 1.38 10.87
CA THR A 117 6.81 2.27 11.20
C THR A 117 7.06 2.39 12.69
N GLN A 118 6.00 2.37 13.51
CA GLN A 118 6.10 2.41 14.96
C GLN A 118 6.65 1.09 15.52
N ILE A 119 6.22 -0.05 14.96
CA ILE A 119 6.74 -1.38 15.32
C ILE A 119 8.23 -1.46 14.98
N GLY A 120 8.64 -1.05 13.78
CA GLY A 120 10.04 -1.08 13.34
C GLY A 120 10.94 -0.16 14.18
N ALA A 121 10.46 1.05 14.51
CA ALA A 121 11.21 2.00 15.33
C ALA A 121 11.44 1.54 16.78
N ARG A 122 10.60 0.61 17.28
CA ARG A 122 10.66 0.08 18.66
C ARG A 122 11.53 -1.16 18.82
N GLN A 123 11.97 -1.78 17.73
CA GLN A 123 12.80 -2.98 17.82
C GLN A 123 14.16 -2.66 18.45
N ASP A 124 14.67 -3.62 19.24
CA ASP A 124 16.03 -3.58 19.75
C ASP A 124 17.03 -3.94 18.65
N ARG A 125 17.67 -2.91 18.09
CA ARG A 125 18.63 -3.08 17.00
C ARG A 125 20.07 -3.30 17.47
N SER A 126 20.29 -3.61 18.75
CA SER A 126 21.58 -4.12 19.23
C SER A 126 21.82 -5.59 18.88
N ALA A 127 20.75 -6.31 18.53
CA ALA A 127 20.79 -7.74 18.18
C ALA A 127 20.23 -7.99 16.77
N ALA A 128 20.82 -8.96 16.06
CA ALA A 128 20.45 -9.32 14.69
C ALA A 128 18.93 -9.57 14.52
N ALA A 129 18.32 -10.31 15.45
CA ALA A 129 16.88 -10.62 15.40
C ALA A 129 15.99 -9.37 15.45
N GLY A 130 16.37 -8.33 16.20
CA GLY A 130 15.61 -7.08 16.24
C GLY A 130 15.87 -6.20 15.03
N ILE A 131 17.08 -6.25 14.45
CA ILE A 131 17.39 -5.62 13.17
C ILE A 131 16.52 -6.22 12.05
N ASP A 132 16.43 -7.56 11.95
CA ASP A 132 15.62 -8.22 10.92
C ASP A 132 14.13 -7.90 11.06
N LYS A 133 13.60 -7.82 12.29
CA LYS A 133 12.23 -7.36 12.56
C LYS A 133 12.03 -5.90 12.15
N ALA A 134 13.02 -5.04 12.35
CA ALA A 134 12.93 -3.64 11.94
C ALA A 134 12.92 -3.51 10.41
N ILE A 135 13.76 -4.31 9.73
CA ILE A 135 13.79 -4.40 8.26
C ILE A 135 12.41 -4.83 7.74
N ASP A 136 11.87 -5.96 8.19
CA ASP A 136 10.56 -6.45 7.74
C ASP A 136 9.44 -5.42 7.96
N ALA A 137 9.40 -4.78 9.15
CA ALA A 137 8.41 -3.76 9.45
C ALA A 137 8.51 -2.54 8.52
N PHE A 138 9.70 -1.98 8.29
CA PHE A 138 9.84 -0.83 7.40
C PHE A 138 9.60 -1.18 5.92
N GLN A 139 9.92 -2.40 5.48
CA GLN A 139 9.59 -2.89 4.13
C GLN A 139 8.07 -3.02 3.91
N ARG A 140 7.34 -3.51 4.92
CA ARG A 140 5.86 -3.56 4.90
C ARG A 140 5.22 -2.18 4.95
N ALA A 141 5.79 -1.26 5.74
CA ALA A 141 5.37 0.14 5.74
C ALA A 141 5.54 0.78 4.36
N ALA A 142 6.70 0.59 3.71
CA ALA A 142 6.94 1.05 2.35
C ALA A 142 5.91 0.46 1.37
N GLY A 143 5.58 -0.82 1.50
CA GLY A 143 4.59 -1.47 0.65
C GLY A 143 3.16 -0.95 0.85
N ALA A 144 2.75 -0.69 2.09
CA ALA A 144 1.45 -0.07 2.37
C ALA A 144 1.32 1.32 1.72
N PHE A 145 2.33 2.18 1.88
CA PHE A 145 2.33 3.51 1.26
C PHE A 145 2.43 3.45 -0.27
N ASN A 146 3.21 2.51 -0.81
CA ASN A 146 3.31 2.32 -2.26
C ASN A 146 1.98 1.82 -2.86
N PHE A 147 1.32 0.87 -2.19
CA PHE A 147 0.00 0.40 -2.59
C PHE A 147 -1.03 1.53 -2.55
N LEU A 148 -1.02 2.35 -1.50
CA LEU A 148 -1.90 3.51 -1.38
C LEU A 148 -1.71 4.49 -2.55
N LYS A 149 -0.44 4.79 -2.90
CA LYS A 149 -0.09 5.67 -4.02
C LYS A 149 -0.59 5.14 -5.36
N GLU A 150 -0.48 3.84 -5.60
CA GLU A 150 -0.85 3.22 -6.88
C GLU A 150 -2.36 3.05 -7.06
N ASN A 151 -3.10 2.83 -5.97
CA ASN A 151 -4.52 2.46 -6.03
C ASN A 151 -5.48 3.61 -5.65
N PHE A 152 -5.00 4.69 -5.03
CA PHE A 152 -5.83 5.80 -4.55
C PHE A 152 -5.38 7.14 -5.15
N SER A 153 -5.73 7.37 -6.41
CA SER A 153 -5.19 8.50 -7.20
C SER A 153 -5.74 9.89 -6.86
N ASN A 154 -6.94 9.97 -6.26
CA ASN A 154 -7.61 11.24 -5.93
C ASN A 154 -7.48 11.53 -4.43
N ALA A 155 -6.27 11.88 -3.99
CA ALA A 155 -5.97 12.08 -2.58
C ALA A 155 -6.75 13.27 -1.98
N PRO A 156 -7.59 13.05 -0.95
CA PRO A 156 -8.28 14.11 -0.19
C PRO A 156 -7.36 15.04 0.59
N SER A 157 -6.24 14.49 1.06
CA SER A 157 -5.37 15.09 2.06
C SER A 157 -3.91 15.04 1.60
N LEU A 158 -3.09 15.97 2.10
CA LEU A 158 -1.71 16.12 1.64
C LEU A 158 -0.83 14.93 2.03
N ASP A 159 -1.02 14.32 3.21
CA ASP A 159 -0.32 13.09 3.63
C ASP A 159 -0.49 11.92 2.64
N MET A 160 -1.63 11.85 1.96
CA MET A 160 -1.94 10.80 0.98
C MET A 160 -1.70 11.23 -0.47
N SER A 161 -1.17 12.42 -0.71
CA SER A 161 -0.81 12.86 -2.05
C SER A 161 0.33 12.03 -2.63
N SER A 162 0.38 11.87 -3.95
CA SER A 162 1.44 11.10 -4.61
C SER A 162 2.87 11.58 -4.26
N PRO A 163 3.17 12.90 -4.20
CA PRO A 163 4.48 13.39 -3.73
C PRO A 163 4.80 12.99 -2.29
N SER A 164 3.84 13.15 -1.36
CA SER A 164 4.03 12.78 0.05
C SER A 164 4.23 11.29 0.22
N LEU A 165 3.43 10.44 -0.43
CA LEU A 165 3.58 8.99 -0.37
C LEU A 165 4.90 8.53 -1.01
N CYS A 166 5.36 9.17 -2.10
CA CYS A 166 6.68 8.92 -2.66
C CYS A 166 7.80 9.23 -1.66
N MET A 167 7.70 10.36 -0.95
CA MET A 167 8.65 10.74 0.09
C MET A 167 8.64 9.73 1.25
N LEU A 168 7.46 9.32 1.72
CA LEU A 168 7.33 8.33 2.80
C LEU A 168 7.90 6.96 2.42
N VAL A 169 7.63 6.47 1.20
CA VAL A 169 8.22 5.22 0.69
C VAL A 169 9.75 5.33 0.69
N ARG A 170 10.32 6.44 0.18
CA ARG A 170 11.78 6.64 0.18
C ARG A 170 12.35 6.70 1.60
N LEU A 171 11.66 7.36 2.53
CA LEU A 171 12.07 7.42 3.92
C LEU A 171 12.11 6.02 4.53
N MET A 172 11.09 5.18 4.28
CA MET A 172 11.08 3.80 4.77
C MET A 172 12.25 2.98 4.20
N ILE A 173 12.52 3.11 2.90
CA ILE A 173 13.64 2.43 2.25
C ILE A 173 15.00 2.89 2.82
N ALA A 174 15.16 4.18 3.12
CA ALA A 174 16.37 4.68 3.76
C ALA A 174 16.57 4.10 5.16
N GLN A 175 15.50 3.95 5.94
CA GLN A 175 15.55 3.31 7.26
C GLN A 175 15.83 1.81 7.17
N VAL A 176 15.33 1.11 6.15
CA VAL A 176 15.72 -0.29 5.89
C VAL A 176 17.21 -0.40 5.61
N GLN A 177 17.76 0.49 4.77
CA GLN A 177 19.18 0.47 4.44
C GLN A 177 20.07 0.78 5.67
N GLU A 178 19.63 1.67 6.56
CA GLU A 178 20.29 1.88 7.86
C GLU A 178 20.32 0.61 8.72
N CYS A 179 19.21 -0.12 8.80
CA CYS A 179 19.18 -1.41 9.49
C CYS A 179 20.09 -2.45 8.80
N VAL A 180 20.18 -2.46 7.47
CA VAL A 180 21.11 -3.35 6.73
C VAL A 180 22.55 -3.02 7.11
N PHE A 181 22.93 -1.74 7.17
CA PHE A 181 24.25 -1.32 7.63
C PHE A 181 24.53 -1.74 9.08
N GLU A 182 23.56 -1.58 9.99
CA GLU A 182 23.67 -2.05 11.39
C GLU A 182 23.92 -3.56 11.43
N ARG A 183 23.23 -4.35 10.60
CA ARG A 183 23.42 -5.80 10.53
C ARG A 183 24.80 -6.18 10.02
N VAL A 184 25.25 -5.57 8.91
CA VAL A 184 26.58 -5.81 8.35
C VAL A 184 27.65 -5.50 9.39
N THR A 185 27.55 -4.34 10.05
CA THR A 185 28.49 -3.95 11.12
C THR A 185 28.48 -4.92 12.29
N LEU A 186 27.33 -5.49 12.66
CA LEU A 186 27.22 -6.48 13.74
C LEU A 186 27.82 -7.85 13.36
N THR A 187 27.67 -8.26 12.10
CA THR A 187 28.17 -9.55 11.60
C THR A 187 29.65 -9.52 11.22
N THR A 188 30.18 -8.36 10.84
CA THR A 188 31.59 -8.16 10.56
C THR A 188 32.36 -8.11 11.87
N GLN A 189 32.77 -9.27 12.37
CA GLN A 189 33.58 -9.41 13.59
C GLN A 189 35.09 -9.30 13.32
N ASP A 190 35.49 -9.44 12.06
CA ASP A 190 36.88 -9.35 11.66
C ASP A 190 37.29 -7.90 11.33
N THR A 191 38.57 -7.60 11.55
CA THR A 191 39.23 -6.37 11.09
C THR A 191 39.83 -6.56 9.70
N HIS A 192 39.34 -7.55 8.93
CA HIS A 192 39.87 -7.82 7.60
C HIS A 192 39.64 -6.62 6.67
N PHE A 193 40.65 -6.33 5.86
CA PHE A 193 40.69 -5.17 4.98
C PHE A 193 39.42 -5.03 4.11
N THR A 194 39.07 -6.10 3.39
CA THR A 194 37.92 -6.13 2.48
C THR A 194 36.58 -6.00 3.21
N SER A 195 36.43 -6.62 4.38
CA SER A 195 35.23 -6.49 5.21
C SER A 195 35.01 -5.04 5.67
N GLN A 196 36.06 -4.35 6.10
CA GLN A 196 35.98 -2.94 6.51
C GLN A 196 35.64 -2.02 5.33
N LEU A 197 36.16 -2.31 4.13
CA LEU A 197 35.76 -1.61 2.91
C LEU A 197 34.28 -1.84 2.55
N GLN A 198 33.75 -3.04 2.76
CA GLN A 198 32.33 -3.31 2.56
C GLN A 198 31.46 -2.51 3.54
N VAL A 199 31.84 -2.43 4.81
CA VAL A 199 31.14 -1.58 5.80
C VAL A 199 31.17 -0.11 5.38
N ALA A 200 32.29 0.37 4.82
CA ALA A 200 32.40 1.71 4.28
C ALA A 200 31.41 1.96 3.12
N GLN A 201 31.31 1.03 2.17
CA GLN A 201 30.39 1.15 1.04
C GLN A 201 28.90 1.10 1.47
N GLU A 202 28.57 0.29 2.49
CA GLU A 202 27.23 0.24 3.08
C GLU A 202 26.86 1.57 3.75
N ALA A 203 27.77 2.16 4.53
CA ALA A 203 27.57 3.48 5.11
C ALA A 203 27.37 4.56 4.03
N ALA A 204 28.16 4.51 2.94
CA ALA A 204 27.98 5.41 1.80
C ALA A 204 26.60 5.22 1.16
N ARG A 205 26.12 3.97 1.07
CA ARG A 205 24.77 3.68 0.58
C ARG A 205 23.68 4.28 1.46
N VAL A 206 23.81 4.20 2.78
CA VAL A 206 22.86 4.81 3.73
C VAL A 206 22.81 6.33 3.54
N SER A 207 23.97 6.98 3.41
CA SER A 207 24.06 8.41 3.08
C SER A 207 23.27 8.75 1.82
N ASP A 208 23.48 8.01 0.74
CA ASP A 208 22.87 8.30 -0.56
C ASP A 208 21.35 8.16 -0.55
N VAL A 209 20.82 7.12 0.11
CA VAL A 209 19.36 6.97 0.22
C VAL A 209 18.74 8.07 1.07
N TYR A 210 19.40 8.55 2.14
CA TYR A 210 18.91 9.70 2.90
C TYR A 210 19.02 11.01 2.13
N SER A 211 20.08 11.21 1.34
CA SER A 211 20.19 12.34 0.41
C SER A 211 19.02 12.38 -0.59
N LEU A 212 18.61 11.22 -1.13
CA LEU A 212 17.43 11.13 -1.99
C LEU A 212 16.13 11.45 -1.25
N VAL A 213 16.01 11.09 0.03
CA VAL A 213 14.86 11.48 0.86
C VAL A 213 14.83 13.00 1.02
N LEU A 214 15.97 13.64 1.34
CA LEU A 214 16.06 15.09 1.48
C LEU A 214 15.67 15.83 0.20
N GLN A 215 16.06 15.31 -0.97
CA GLN A 215 15.62 15.84 -2.26
C GLN A 215 14.10 15.79 -2.42
N THR A 216 13.45 14.68 -2.00
CA THR A 216 11.98 14.60 -2.04
C THR A 216 11.29 15.49 -1.02
N MET A 217 11.86 15.64 0.19
CA MET A 217 11.36 16.57 1.20
C MET A 217 11.52 18.02 0.76
N SER A 218 12.48 18.34 -0.11
CA SER A 218 12.71 19.70 -0.61
C SER A 218 11.79 20.11 -1.77
N GLN A 219 10.98 19.19 -2.30
CA GLN A 219 10.01 19.51 -3.36
C GLN A 219 8.94 20.49 -2.84
N PRO A 220 8.47 21.46 -3.64
CA PRO A 220 7.58 22.52 -3.16
C PRO A 220 6.33 22.05 -2.41
N LEU A 221 5.67 20.99 -2.87
CA LEU A 221 4.46 20.45 -2.23
C LEU A 221 4.72 19.73 -0.90
N VAL A 222 5.97 19.33 -0.65
CA VAL A 222 6.37 18.51 0.50
C VAL A 222 7.15 19.35 1.52
N LYS A 223 7.94 20.33 1.05
CA LYS A 223 8.87 21.14 1.85
C LYS A 223 8.20 21.88 3.01
N ASP A 224 7.09 22.55 2.72
CA ASP A 224 6.37 23.35 3.72
C ASP A 224 5.42 22.48 4.57
N TYR A 225 5.28 21.20 4.20
CA TYR A 225 4.34 20.26 4.80
C TYR A 225 5.02 19.27 5.75
N VAL A 226 6.25 18.83 5.45
CA VAL A 226 7.02 17.91 6.30
C VAL A 226 7.59 18.66 7.51
N PRO A 227 7.56 18.07 8.72
CA PRO A 227 8.17 18.69 9.89
C PRO A 227 9.65 19.02 9.66
N PHE A 228 10.06 20.25 9.98
CA PHE A 228 11.46 20.69 9.85
C PHE A 228 12.45 19.74 10.56
N SER A 229 12.04 19.17 11.70
CA SER A 229 12.83 18.20 12.45
C SER A 229 13.11 16.90 11.70
N TRP A 230 12.20 16.46 10.82
CA TRP A 230 12.42 15.28 9.98
C TRP A 230 13.44 15.57 8.89
N ALA A 231 13.32 16.70 8.20
CA ALA A 231 14.30 17.13 7.20
C ALA A 231 15.68 17.30 7.84
N SER A 232 15.76 17.93 9.03
CA SER A 232 17.01 18.02 9.78
C SER A 232 17.57 16.65 10.17
N MET A 233 16.74 15.72 10.66
CA MET A 233 17.18 14.37 11.03
C MET A 233 17.74 13.61 9.82
N VAL A 234 17.05 13.67 8.68
CA VAL A 234 17.49 13.05 7.43
C VAL A 234 18.81 13.63 6.96
N GLN A 235 18.99 14.95 7.04
CA GLN A 235 20.25 15.61 6.70
C GLN A 235 21.38 15.21 7.65
N VAL A 236 21.15 15.22 8.97
CA VAL A 236 22.12 14.75 9.98
C VAL A 236 22.56 13.32 9.67
N LYS A 237 21.61 12.42 9.38
CA LYS A 237 21.92 11.04 9.04
C LYS A 237 22.70 10.93 7.74
N SER A 238 22.34 11.70 6.72
CA SER A 238 23.09 11.71 5.45
C SER A 238 24.57 12.06 5.68
N GLU A 239 24.84 13.14 6.41
CA GLU A 239 26.23 13.57 6.69
C GLU A 239 26.95 12.60 7.64
N HIS A 240 26.26 12.08 8.66
CA HIS A 240 26.83 11.11 9.61
C HIS A 240 27.24 9.80 8.93
N PHE A 241 26.39 9.22 8.08
CA PHE A 241 26.73 7.98 7.39
C PHE A 241 27.78 8.19 6.29
N ARG A 242 27.84 9.38 5.67
CA ARG A 242 28.95 9.76 4.78
C ARG A 242 30.27 9.91 5.54
N ALA A 243 30.22 10.39 6.78
CA ALA A 243 31.39 10.45 7.63
C ALA A 243 31.86 9.05 8.06
N LEU A 244 30.92 8.18 8.45
CA LEU A 244 31.21 6.78 8.78
C LEU A 244 31.83 6.03 7.59
N SER A 245 31.36 6.24 6.36
CA SER A 245 31.97 5.57 5.20
C SER A 245 33.45 5.90 5.07
N HIS A 246 33.82 7.18 5.17
CA HIS A 246 35.22 7.59 5.15
C HIS A 246 36.01 7.10 6.37
N TYR A 247 35.39 7.06 7.54
CA TYR A 247 36.03 6.51 8.74
C TYR A 247 36.39 5.03 8.56
N TYR A 248 35.46 4.19 8.11
CA TYR A 248 35.72 2.76 7.88
C TYR A 248 36.74 2.51 6.77
N ALA A 249 36.71 3.31 5.69
CA ALA A 249 37.73 3.27 4.64
C ALA A 249 39.13 3.60 5.19
N ALA A 250 39.22 4.61 6.07
CA ALA A 250 40.49 4.95 6.72
C ALA A 250 40.97 3.84 7.65
N VAL A 251 40.10 3.29 8.51
CA VAL A 251 40.43 2.17 9.40
C VAL A 251 40.98 0.99 8.60
N ALA A 252 40.32 0.62 7.49
CA ALA A 252 40.80 -0.45 6.61
C ALA A 252 42.23 -0.18 6.09
N LEU A 253 42.50 1.03 5.61
CA LEU A 253 43.81 1.41 5.08
C LEU A 253 44.91 1.42 6.15
N CYS A 254 44.58 1.91 7.34
CA CYS A 254 45.55 2.16 8.42
C CYS A 254 45.89 0.90 9.22
N ASP A 255 44.90 0.04 9.45
CA ASP A 255 45.07 -1.14 10.31
C ASP A 255 45.53 -2.38 9.52
N ARG A 256 45.69 -2.27 8.19
CA ARG A 256 46.26 -3.34 7.34
C ARG A 256 47.70 -3.64 7.77
N THR A 257 47.91 -4.80 8.39
CA THR A 257 49.24 -5.30 8.79
C THR A 257 49.83 -6.11 7.64
N GLN A 258 51.05 -5.82 7.19
CA GLN A 258 51.73 -6.63 6.17
C GLN A 258 52.17 -7.98 6.76
N SER A 259 51.60 -9.06 6.24
CA SER A 259 52.00 -10.44 6.48
C SER A 259 52.79 -11.00 5.28
N ILE A 260 53.58 -12.05 5.51
CA ILE A 260 54.65 -12.52 4.61
C ILE A 260 54.11 -13.24 3.35
N ASP A 261 52.82 -13.60 3.30
CA ASP A 261 52.21 -14.42 2.22
C ASP A 261 51.35 -13.61 1.20
N GLU A 262 51.61 -12.31 1.02
CA GLU A 262 50.64 -11.33 0.49
C GLU A 262 50.59 -11.05 -1.03
N GLU A 263 51.28 -11.79 -1.90
CA GLU A 263 51.21 -11.49 -3.35
C GLU A 263 49.80 -11.70 -3.98
N GLU A 264 49.04 -12.72 -3.54
CA GLU A 264 47.64 -12.92 -3.98
C GLU A 264 46.64 -11.97 -3.28
N CYS A 265 46.96 -11.48 -2.06
CA CYS A 265 46.10 -10.58 -1.27
C CYS A 265 46.17 -9.11 -1.76
N ASP A 266 47.22 -8.76 -2.49
CA ASP A 266 47.39 -7.41 -3.04
C ASP A 266 46.53 -7.16 -4.28
N GLU A 267 46.30 -8.16 -5.15
CA GLU A 267 45.40 -8.00 -6.31
C GLU A 267 43.93 -7.84 -5.89
N GLU A 268 43.47 -8.64 -4.92
CA GLU A 268 42.12 -8.54 -4.39
C GLU A 268 41.92 -7.22 -3.62
N GLY A 269 42.93 -6.80 -2.85
CA GLY A 269 42.93 -5.51 -2.17
C GLY A 269 42.90 -4.32 -3.13
N GLU A 270 43.68 -4.37 -4.22
CA GLU A 270 43.72 -3.31 -5.23
C GLU A 270 42.38 -3.20 -5.95
N LYS A 271 41.79 -4.34 -6.33
CA LYS A 271 40.46 -4.39 -6.91
C LYS A 271 39.40 -3.85 -5.96
N ALA A 272 39.48 -4.16 -4.67
CA ALA A 272 38.55 -3.65 -3.66
C ALA A 272 38.68 -2.12 -3.51
N LEU A 273 39.89 -1.56 -3.51
CA LEU A 273 40.08 -0.10 -3.49
C LEU A 273 39.61 0.59 -4.77
N LEU A 274 39.86 -0.01 -5.94
CA LEU A 274 39.33 0.48 -7.21
C LEU A 274 37.79 0.52 -7.22
N GLN A 275 37.14 -0.48 -6.60
CA GLN A 275 35.68 -0.51 -6.46
C GLN A 275 35.17 0.43 -5.36
N LEU A 276 36.00 0.76 -4.38
CA LEU A 276 35.66 1.65 -3.29
C LEU A 276 35.53 3.10 -3.77
N HIS A 277 36.43 3.59 -4.62
CA HIS A 277 36.46 5.00 -5.02
C HIS A 277 35.68 5.27 -6.31
N VAL A 278 34.93 6.37 -6.35
CA VAL A 278 34.20 6.80 -7.57
C VAL A 278 35.17 7.25 -8.68
N SER A 279 36.31 7.81 -8.28
CA SER A 279 37.37 8.29 -9.15
C SER A 279 38.72 7.88 -8.57
N ASN A 280 39.70 7.62 -9.43
CA ASN A 280 41.05 7.31 -8.97
C ASN A 280 41.60 8.45 -8.10
N PRO A 281 42.20 8.14 -6.94
CA PRO A 281 42.86 9.16 -6.12
C PRO A 281 43.97 9.87 -6.90
N ALA A 282 44.11 11.17 -6.63
CA ALA A 282 45.29 11.91 -7.06
C ALA A 282 46.50 11.40 -6.27
N GLY A 283 47.58 11.03 -6.96
CA GLY A 283 48.78 10.49 -6.33
C GLY A 283 49.28 9.21 -7.00
N PRO A 284 50.03 8.36 -6.28
CA PRO A 284 50.56 7.12 -6.82
C PRO A 284 49.45 6.11 -7.17
N PRO A 285 49.74 5.13 -8.05
CA PRO A 285 48.78 4.07 -8.38
C PRO A 285 48.37 3.28 -7.13
N LEU A 286 47.14 2.78 -7.09
CA LEU A 286 46.57 2.09 -5.92
C LEU A 286 47.38 0.86 -5.49
N SER A 287 48.00 0.15 -6.42
CA SER A 287 48.97 -0.93 -6.14
C SER A 287 50.17 -0.44 -5.33
N GLN A 288 50.71 0.75 -5.68
CA GLN A 288 51.78 1.36 -4.88
C GLN A 288 51.25 1.84 -3.54
N VAL A 289 50.05 2.44 -3.50
CA VAL A 289 49.41 2.84 -2.25
C VAL A 289 49.30 1.65 -1.31
N LEU A 290 48.85 0.48 -1.76
CA LEU A 290 48.71 -0.70 -0.90
C LEU A 290 50.03 -1.23 -0.37
N ARG A 291 51.09 -1.21 -1.19
CA ARG A 291 52.40 -1.74 -0.83
C ARG A 291 53.18 -0.81 0.10
N ASP A 292 53.01 0.50 -0.03
CA ASP A 292 53.73 1.50 0.75
C ASP A 292 52.92 1.91 2.00
N PRO A 293 53.37 1.56 3.22
CA PRO A 293 52.70 1.95 4.46
C PRO A 293 52.50 3.47 4.60
N GLU A 294 53.40 4.28 4.04
CA GLU A 294 53.33 5.73 4.12
C GLU A 294 52.24 6.30 3.21
N GLU A 295 52.10 5.76 2.00
CA GLU A 295 51.03 6.15 1.09
C GLU A 295 49.65 5.68 1.57
N ARG A 296 49.55 4.49 2.20
CA ARG A 296 48.32 4.08 2.92
C ARG A 296 47.96 5.05 4.03
N ARG A 297 48.96 5.45 4.84
CA ARG A 297 48.77 6.41 5.93
C ARG A 297 48.26 7.74 5.40
N LYS A 298 48.85 8.29 4.32
CA LYS A 298 48.41 9.55 3.71
C LYS A 298 46.97 9.48 3.21
N LEU A 299 46.60 8.41 2.48
CA LEU A 299 45.23 8.23 1.99
C LEU A 299 44.22 8.00 3.13
N GLY A 300 44.60 7.23 4.16
CA GLY A 300 43.81 7.04 5.37
C GLY A 300 43.58 8.35 6.12
N LYS A 301 44.62 9.18 6.27
CA LYS A 301 44.55 10.51 6.90
C LYS A 301 43.62 11.44 6.13
N ALA A 302 43.69 11.42 4.80
CA ALA A 302 42.78 12.17 3.92
C ALA A 302 41.32 11.75 4.17
N HIS A 303 41.03 10.45 4.24
CA HIS A 303 39.69 9.94 4.54
C HIS A 303 39.22 10.34 5.94
N LEU A 304 40.06 10.26 6.97
CA LEU A 304 39.72 10.72 8.33
C LEU A 304 39.40 12.21 8.38
N ARG A 305 40.16 13.04 7.65
CA ARG A 305 39.86 14.48 7.53
C ARG A 305 38.47 14.71 6.93
N ARG A 306 38.12 13.96 5.88
CA ARG A 306 36.78 14.02 5.26
C ARG A 306 35.70 13.53 6.22
N ALA A 307 35.96 12.48 7.00
CA ALA A 307 35.06 12.00 8.04
C ALA A 307 34.81 13.05 9.13
N LEU A 308 35.85 13.75 9.60
CA LEU A 308 35.73 14.81 10.60
C LEU A 308 34.86 15.96 10.10
N ILE A 309 35.16 16.51 8.92
CA ILE A 309 34.39 17.62 8.30
C ILE A 309 32.90 17.26 8.18
N ARG A 310 32.61 16.04 7.75
CA ARG A 310 31.23 15.55 7.58
C ARG A 310 30.51 15.36 8.92
N HIS A 311 31.19 14.85 9.95
CA HIS A 311 30.64 14.76 11.30
C HIS A 311 30.40 16.13 11.94
N GLU A 312 31.31 17.09 11.76
CA GLU A 312 31.13 18.46 12.21
C GLU A 312 29.90 19.10 11.55
N GLU A 313 29.69 18.86 10.26
CA GLU A 313 28.48 19.31 9.56
C GLU A 313 27.22 18.63 10.12
N ALA A 314 27.26 17.33 10.39
CA ALA A 314 26.15 16.62 11.03
C ALA A 314 25.83 17.21 12.41
N MET A 315 26.84 17.51 13.23
CA MET A 315 26.68 18.15 14.53
C MET A 315 26.17 19.60 14.41
N ARG A 316 26.59 20.34 13.37
CA ARG A 316 26.09 21.69 13.08
C ARG A 316 24.61 21.67 12.74
N VAL A 317 24.18 20.80 11.82
CA VAL A 317 22.76 20.65 11.42
C VAL A 317 21.92 20.20 12.63
N HIS A 318 22.42 19.25 13.41
CA HIS A 318 21.82 18.85 14.70
C HIS A 318 21.62 20.07 15.62
N GLY A 319 22.69 20.87 15.79
CA GLY A 319 22.70 22.06 16.63
C GLY A 319 21.73 23.16 16.19
N LEU A 320 21.38 23.24 14.90
CA LEU A 320 20.40 24.21 14.41
C LEU A 320 18.94 23.83 14.75
N CYS A 321 18.63 22.54 14.89
CA CYS A 321 17.26 22.08 15.09
C CYS A 321 16.90 21.94 16.57
N LYS A 322 15.97 22.78 17.06
CA LYS A 322 15.53 22.79 18.47
C LYS A 322 14.99 21.44 18.97
N ILE A 323 14.36 20.66 18.10
CA ILE A 323 13.79 19.34 18.46
C ILE A 323 14.92 18.31 18.59
N LEU A 324 15.88 18.31 17.65
CA LEU A 324 16.99 17.36 17.68
C LEU A 324 17.89 17.56 18.90
N ARG A 325 18.15 18.82 19.30
CA ARG A 325 18.92 19.12 20.52
C ARG A 325 18.35 18.56 21.83
N LYS A 326 17.09 18.12 21.83
CA LYS A 326 16.45 17.47 22.99
C LYS A 326 16.61 15.94 22.97
N MET A 327 17.29 15.39 21.95
CA MET A 327 17.53 13.97 21.79
C MET A 327 18.94 13.66 22.26
N ASP A 328 19.13 13.48 23.56
CA ASP A 328 20.45 13.32 24.18
C ASP A 328 21.26 12.18 23.55
N ILE A 329 20.61 11.05 23.28
CA ILE A 329 21.22 9.87 22.61
C ILE A 329 21.81 10.24 21.23
N LEU A 330 21.16 11.12 20.46
CA LEU A 330 21.67 11.53 19.14
C LEU A 330 22.95 12.37 19.30
N GLN A 331 22.95 13.32 20.25
CA GLN A 331 24.14 14.13 20.54
C GLN A 331 25.29 13.27 21.04
N GLU A 332 25.02 12.29 21.92
CA GLU A 332 26.02 11.35 22.43
C GLU A 332 26.65 10.52 21.30
N VAL A 333 25.82 9.93 20.43
CA VAL A 333 26.31 9.14 19.28
C VAL A 333 27.17 10.00 18.35
N LEU A 334 26.70 11.19 17.97
CA LEU A 334 27.47 12.08 17.08
C LEU A 334 28.81 12.49 17.71
N SER A 335 28.80 12.83 19.00
CA SER A 335 30.01 13.24 19.72
C SER A 335 31.00 12.07 19.87
N PHE A 336 30.50 10.87 20.17
CA PHE A 336 31.30 9.67 20.30
C PHE A 336 31.99 9.30 18.98
N VAL A 337 31.24 9.27 17.88
CA VAL A 337 31.82 8.90 16.57
C VAL A 337 32.76 9.99 16.04
N HIS A 338 32.44 11.27 16.26
CA HIS A 338 33.37 12.36 15.97
C HIS A 338 34.68 12.20 16.75
N LYS A 339 34.61 11.99 18.07
CA LYS A 339 35.79 11.77 18.92
C LYS A 339 36.60 10.56 18.45
N ARG A 340 35.95 9.43 18.15
CA ARG A 340 36.59 8.24 17.60
C ARG A 340 37.36 8.51 16.30
N SER A 341 36.82 9.37 15.44
CA SER A 341 37.50 9.78 14.19
C SER A 341 38.69 10.69 14.48
N LEU A 342 38.57 11.59 15.46
CA LEU A 342 39.60 12.54 15.86
C LEU A 342 40.79 11.85 16.55
N ASP A 343 40.49 10.92 17.46
CA ASP A 343 41.50 10.12 18.16
C ASP A 343 42.33 9.33 17.12
N LYS A 344 41.65 8.66 16.17
CA LYS A 344 42.32 7.93 15.08
C LYS A 344 43.13 8.84 14.15
N TYR A 345 42.64 10.05 13.87
CA TYR A 345 43.40 11.04 13.07
C TYR A 345 44.67 11.48 13.81
N SER A 346 44.56 11.72 15.12
CA SER A 346 45.68 12.16 15.96
C SER A 346 46.76 11.09 16.11
N GLU A 347 46.38 9.81 16.17
CA GLU A 347 47.33 8.68 16.14
C GLU A 347 48.19 8.66 14.87
N MET A 348 47.70 9.23 13.77
CA MET A 348 48.37 9.22 12.47
C MET A 348 49.13 10.50 12.14
N ASP A 349 48.93 11.55 12.94
CA ASP A 349 49.54 12.86 12.74
C ASP A 349 51.03 12.82 13.12
N ARG A 350 51.89 13.37 12.26
CA ARG A 350 53.35 13.40 12.48
C ARG A 350 53.85 14.83 12.36
N GLU A 351 54.88 15.17 13.12
CA GLU A 351 55.49 16.52 13.15
C GLU A 351 55.98 16.99 11.77
N ASP A 352 56.33 16.05 10.87
CA ASP A 352 56.85 16.31 9.52
C ASP A 352 55.76 16.30 8.42
N ASP A 353 54.46 16.25 8.76
CA ASP A 353 53.36 16.33 7.79
C ASP A 353 53.17 17.77 7.26
N PHE A 354 54.20 18.33 6.63
CA PHE A 354 54.19 19.66 6.00
C PHE A 354 53.51 19.66 4.61
N ASP A 355 53.20 18.49 4.05
CA ASP A 355 52.50 18.37 2.77
C ASP A 355 51.01 18.66 2.90
N GLU A 356 50.46 19.34 1.90
CA GLU A 356 49.03 19.57 1.75
C GLU A 356 48.33 18.21 1.63
N THR A 357 47.66 17.75 2.69
CA THR A 357 47.00 16.43 2.68
C THR A 357 46.02 16.36 1.52
N ALA A 358 46.31 15.48 0.55
CA ALA A 358 45.50 15.29 -0.66
C ALA A 358 44.02 15.07 -0.31
N GLU A 359 43.11 15.58 -1.14
CA GLU A 359 41.68 15.39 -0.90
C GLU A 359 41.31 13.91 -1.13
N ALA A 360 40.64 13.30 -0.16
CA ALA A 360 40.20 11.92 -0.29
C ALA A 360 39.12 11.76 -1.37
N PRO A 361 39.19 10.73 -2.23
CA PRO A 361 38.16 10.47 -3.23
C PRO A 361 36.82 10.14 -2.57
N GLU A 362 35.73 10.38 -3.31
CA GLU A 362 34.41 9.95 -2.89
C GLU A 362 34.29 8.42 -2.90
N ILE A 363 33.59 7.89 -1.90
CA ILE A 363 33.31 6.46 -1.78
C ILE A 363 32.08 6.10 -2.62
N HIS A 364 32.22 5.09 -3.46
CA HIS A 364 31.16 4.47 -4.22
C HIS A 364 30.24 3.68 -3.30
N SER A 365 28.94 3.97 -3.35
CA SER A 365 27.96 3.25 -2.54
C SER A 365 27.72 1.84 -3.07
N GLN A 366 27.72 0.84 -2.19
CA GLN A 366 27.35 -0.54 -2.52
C GLN A 366 26.53 -1.13 -1.37
N THR A 367 25.62 -2.06 -1.69
CA THR A 367 24.84 -2.79 -0.68
C THR A 367 24.82 -4.28 -0.95
N GLN A 368 24.92 -5.07 0.09
CA GLN A 368 24.77 -6.52 0.12
C GLN A 368 23.30 -6.93 0.04
N GLN A 369 22.38 -6.14 0.60
CA GLN A 369 20.94 -6.37 0.53
C GLN A 369 20.21 -5.13 0.00
N LYS A 370 19.66 -5.25 -1.20
CA LYS A 370 18.73 -4.24 -1.72
C LYS A 370 17.42 -4.28 -0.92
N PRO A 371 16.92 -3.14 -0.41
CA PRO A 371 15.63 -3.09 0.24
C PRO A 371 14.47 -3.45 -0.71
N ASP A 372 13.69 -4.46 -0.35
CA ASP A 372 12.43 -4.80 -1.04
C ASP A 372 11.23 -3.98 -0.52
N ILE A 373 10.21 -3.83 -1.36
CA ILE A 373 8.91 -3.26 -0.99
C ILE A 373 7.92 -4.43 -0.86
N ILE A 374 7.46 -4.71 0.36
CA ILE A 374 6.56 -5.84 0.62
C ILE A 374 5.11 -5.34 0.62
N PRO A 375 4.30 -5.62 -0.42
CA PRO A 375 2.93 -5.14 -0.50
C PRO A 375 2.07 -5.70 0.64
N PRO A 376 1.01 -4.99 1.05
CA PRO A 376 0.09 -5.49 2.07
C PRO A 376 -0.57 -6.79 1.60
N ASN A 377 -0.55 -7.82 2.45
CA ASN A 377 -1.27 -9.07 2.22
C ASN A 377 -2.59 -9.04 3.00
N PHE A 378 -3.69 -8.76 2.30
CA PHE A 378 -5.01 -8.66 2.91
C PHE A 378 -5.60 -10.02 3.33
N SER A 379 -5.04 -11.13 2.86
CA SER A 379 -5.53 -12.47 3.16
C SER A 379 -5.03 -13.03 4.51
N THR A 380 -4.13 -12.31 5.20
CA THR A 380 -3.63 -12.73 6.52
C THR A 380 -4.73 -12.72 7.57
N VAL A 381 -5.68 -11.79 7.46
CA VAL A 381 -6.86 -11.71 8.32
C VAL A 381 -8.08 -12.05 7.49
N GLN A 382 -8.52 -13.29 7.59
CA GLN A 382 -9.76 -13.72 6.96
C GLN A 382 -10.95 -13.17 7.73
N VAL A 383 -11.87 -12.55 7.00
CA VAL A 383 -13.08 -11.97 7.57
C VAL A 383 -14.29 -12.58 6.90
N THR A 384 -15.35 -12.79 7.68
CA THR A 384 -16.65 -13.14 7.13
C THR A 384 -17.50 -11.88 7.02
N ASP A 385 -18.20 -11.72 5.91
CA ASP A 385 -19.12 -10.62 5.69
C ASP A 385 -20.17 -10.52 6.81
N ILE A 386 -20.10 -9.43 7.57
CA ILE A 386 -21.01 -9.15 8.70
C ILE A 386 -22.46 -9.19 8.24
N PHE A 387 -22.73 -8.67 7.04
CA PHE A 387 -24.08 -8.56 6.48
C PHE A 387 -24.42 -9.71 5.52
N ARG A 388 -23.74 -10.86 5.61
CA ARG A 388 -24.00 -12.06 4.78
C ARG A 388 -25.47 -12.49 4.74
N ARG A 389 -26.24 -12.22 5.78
CA ARG A 389 -27.69 -12.49 5.88
C ARG A 389 -28.54 -11.69 4.88
N LEU A 390 -27.99 -10.63 4.27
CA LEU A 390 -28.63 -9.93 3.14
C LEU A 390 -28.49 -10.67 1.82
N GLY A 391 -27.62 -11.69 1.76
CA GLY A 391 -27.49 -12.63 0.66
C GLY A 391 -26.13 -12.68 -0.02
N PRO A 392 -25.94 -13.63 -0.96
CA PRO A 392 -24.71 -13.72 -1.72
C PRO A 392 -24.51 -12.45 -2.55
N LEU A 393 -23.29 -11.95 -2.59
CA LEU A 393 -22.95 -10.73 -3.30
C LEU A 393 -23.15 -10.82 -4.83
N SER A 394 -23.19 -12.04 -5.38
CA SER A 394 -23.47 -12.26 -6.81
C SER A 394 -24.86 -11.80 -7.22
N VAL A 395 -25.83 -11.85 -6.30
CA VAL A 395 -27.22 -11.48 -6.56
C VAL A 395 -27.61 -10.25 -5.75
N PHE A 396 -27.25 -10.20 -4.46
CA PHE A 396 -27.66 -9.21 -3.48
C PHE A 396 -26.53 -8.25 -3.12
N CYS A 397 -26.26 -7.30 -4.02
CA CYS A 397 -25.28 -6.24 -3.81
C CYS A 397 -25.87 -4.86 -4.16
N ALA A 398 -25.20 -3.79 -3.75
CA ALA A 398 -25.59 -2.42 -4.04
C ALA A 398 -25.69 -2.12 -5.54
N ARG A 399 -24.85 -2.78 -6.35
CA ARG A 399 -24.80 -2.57 -7.80
C ARG A 399 -25.93 -3.26 -8.56
N ALA A 400 -26.51 -4.30 -7.96
CA ALA A 400 -27.59 -5.06 -8.56
C ALA A 400 -28.90 -4.24 -8.53
N ARG A 401 -29.68 -4.35 -9.59
CA ARG A 401 -31.02 -3.75 -9.69
C ARG A 401 -32.02 -4.84 -9.96
N TRP A 402 -32.95 -5.02 -9.04
CA TRP A 402 -34.02 -6.01 -9.20
C TRP A 402 -35.31 -5.35 -9.66
N GLY A 403 -36.10 -6.11 -10.42
CA GLY A 403 -37.49 -5.75 -10.65
C GLY A 403 -38.29 -5.80 -9.35
N PRO A 404 -39.52 -5.26 -9.35
CA PRO A 404 -40.45 -5.54 -8.26
C PRO A 404 -40.62 -7.06 -8.12
N VAL A 405 -40.81 -7.52 -6.88
CA VAL A 405 -41.20 -8.92 -6.63
C VAL A 405 -42.48 -9.20 -7.42
N ARG A 406 -42.44 -10.22 -8.27
CA ARG A 406 -43.60 -10.70 -9.03
C ARG A 406 -44.10 -11.96 -8.35
N LEU A 407 -45.40 -12.01 -8.10
CA LEU A 407 -46.08 -13.23 -7.69
C LEU A 407 -46.53 -13.97 -8.94
N VAL A 408 -46.09 -15.22 -9.07
CA VAL A 408 -46.35 -16.09 -10.22
C VAL A 408 -47.04 -17.34 -9.70
N CYS A 409 -48.31 -17.52 -10.05
CA CYS A 409 -49.09 -18.68 -9.63
C CYS A 409 -49.02 -19.77 -10.69
N LEU A 410 -48.36 -20.87 -10.38
CA LEU A 410 -48.19 -22.02 -11.25
C LEU A 410 -49.27 -23.06 -10.97
N GLN A 411 -49.99 -23.50 -12.01
CA GLN A 411 -50.85 -24.68 -11.94
C GLN A 411 -50.07 -25.91 -12.43
N ARG A 412 -50.18 -27.03 -11.71
CA ARG A 412 -49.48 -28.27 -12.09
C ARG A 412 -50.20 -28.90 -13.30
N GLY A 413 -49.47 -29.05 -14.41
CA GLY A 413 -49.96 -29.77 -15.59
C GLY A 413 -49.49 -31.22 -15.63
N GLU A 414 -49.91 -31.97 -16.66
CA GLU A 414 -49.51 -33.38 -16.87
C GLU A 414 -47.99 -33.58 -16.99
N GLY A 415 -47.25 -32.55 -17.45
CA GLY A 415 -45.79 -32.52 -17.54
C GLY A 415 -45.05 -31.86 -16.37
N GLY A 416 -45.73 -31.58 -15.25
CA GLY A 416 -45.16 -30.89 -14.08
C GLY A 416 -45.30 -29.36 -14.15
N LEU A 417 -44.32 -28.63 -13.58
CA LEU A 417 -44.33 -27.16 -13.50
C LEU A 417 -43.69 -26.46 -14.71
N GLY A 418 -43.16 -27.19 -15.70
CA GLY A 418 -42.64 -26.60 -16.93
C GLY A 418 -41.46 -25.64 -16.76
N LEU A 419 -40.63 -25.81 -15.73
CA LEU A 419 -39.48 -24.96 -15.43
C LEU A 419 -38.27 -25.79 -14.99
N THR A 420 -37.07 -25.27 -15.23
CA THR A 420 -35.81 -25.84 -14.76
C THR A 420 -35.12 -24.88 -13.80
N LEU A 421 -34.58 -25.42 -12.72
CA LEU A 421 -33.93 -24.67 -11.66
C LEU A 421 -32.43 -24.94 -11.65
N ARG A 422 -31.63 -23.92 -11.33
CA ARG A 422 -30.18 -24.02 -11.19
C ARG A 422 -29.69 -23.11 -10.06
N GLY A 423 -28.54 -23.44 -9.50
CA GLY A 423 -27.89 -22.63 -8.48
C GLY A 423 -28.57 -22.73 -7.12
N ASP A 424 -27.99 -22.07 -6.14
CA ASP A 424 -28.39 -22.11 -4.74
C ASP A 424 -28.49 -20.70 -4.17
N SER A 425 -29.48 -20.48 -3.29
CA SER A 425 -29.61 -19.35 -2.36
C SER A 425 -29.24 -17.97 -2.94
N PRO A 426 -30.00 -17.39 -3.90
CA PRO A 426 -31.33 -17.83 -4.33
C PRO A 426 -31.30 -18.73 -5.56
N VAL A 427 -32.28 -19.63 -5.66
CA VAL A 427 -32.43 -20.54 -6.79
C VAL A 427 -32.87 -19.77 -8.04
N LEU A 428 -32.17 -19.99 -9.15
CA LEU A 428 -32.40 -19.36 -10.45
C LEU A 428 -33.28 -20.24 -11.33
N VAL A 429 -34.25 -19.63 -12.01
CA VAL A 429 -34.98 -20.23 -13.12
C VAL A 429 -34.07 -20.25 -14.34
N ALA A 430 -33.53 -21.42 -14.64
CA ALA A 430 -32.58 -21.65 -15.72
C ALA A 430 -33.25 -21.87 -17.08
N GLY A 431 -34.54 -22.16 -17.09
CA GLY A 431 -35.29 -22.39 -18.31
C GLY A 431 -36.77 -22.51 -18.01
N VAL A 432 -37.57 -22.10 -18.98
CA VAL A 432 -39.02 -22.18 -18.96
C VAL A 432 -39.45 -22.89 -20.24
N VAL A 433 -40.32 -23.90 -20.12
CA VAL A 433 -40.79 -24.67 -21.27
C VAL A 433 -41.75 -23.82 -22.10
N PRO A 434 -41.52 -23.63 -23.41
CA PRO A 434 -42.42 -22.88 -24.29
C PRO A 434 -43.83 -23.49 -24.31
N GLY A 435 -44.85 -22.66 -24.14
CA GLY A 435 -46.25 -23.06 -24.02
C GLY A 435 -46.56 -23.88 -22.75
N GLY A 436 -45.63 -23.95 -21.80
CA GLY A 436 -45.81 -24.64 -20.52
C GLY A 436 -46.43 -23.74 -19.45
N CYS A 437 -46.91 -24.35 -18.37
CA CYS A 437 -47.59 -23.62 -17.28
C CYS A 437 -46.73 -22.51 -16.63
N ALA A 438 -45.41 -22.67 -16.59
CA ALA A 438 -44.52 -21.61 -16.11
C ALA A 438 -44.44 -20.40 -17.05
N GLU A 439 -44.44 -20.59 -18.37
CA GLU A 439 -44.46 -19.48 -19.33
C GLU A 439 -45.81 -18.76 -19.30
N GLU A 440 -46.91 -19.52 -19.26
CA GLU A 440 -48.28 -19.00 -19.18
C GLU A 440 -48.53 -18.19 -17.91
N ALA A 441 -47.93 -18.60 -16.78
CA ALA A 441 -47.97 -17.87 -15.52
C ALA A 441 -47.05 -16.62 -15.51
N GLY A 442 -46.21 -16.44 -16.53
CA GLY A 442 -45.32 -15.29 -16.68
C GLY A 442 -43.95 -15.42 -16.00
N LEU A 443 -43.54 -16.64 -15.64
CA LEU A 443 -42.17 -16.94 -15.20
C LEU A 443 -41.20 -16.77 -16.37
N ARG A 444 -39.99 -16.28 -16.11
CA ARG A 444 -38.98 -16.06 -17.13
C ARG A 444 -37.67 -16.72 -16.77
N GLU A 445 -36.94 -17.16 -17.77
CA GLU A 445 -35.53 -17.50 -17.59
C GLU A 445 -34.78 -16.28 -17.04
N GLY A 446 -33.92 -16.50 -16.03
CA GLY A 446 -33.22 -15.44 -15.32
C GLY A 446 -33.93 -14.92 -14.07
N ASP A 447 -35.14 -15.39 -13.77
CA ASP A 447 -35.83 -15.07 -12.52
C ASP A 447 -35.20 -15.81 -11.33
N TYR A 448 -35.03 -15.12 -10.20
CA TYR A 448 -34.62 -15.72 -8.94
C TYR A 448 -35.84 -15.94 -8.05
N ILE A 449 -35.97 -17.15 -7.50
CA ILE A 449 -37.02 -17.50 -6.56
C ILE A 449 -36.65 -16.95 -5.19
N VAL A 450 -37.52 -16.10 -4.65
CA VAL A 450 -37.37 -15.48 -3.32
C VAL A 450 -38.41 -15.95 -2.32
N ALA A 451 -39.53 -16.51 -2.79
CA ALA A 451 -40.52 -17.14 -1.92
C ALA A 451 -41.27 -18.26 -2.66
N VAL A 452 -41.75 -19.25 -1.90
CA VAL A 452 -42.64 -20.33 -2.36
C VAL A 452 -43.79 -20.41 -1.35
N ASP A 453 -45.04 -20.25 -1.80
CA ASP A 453 -46.25 -20.24 -0.96
C ASP A 453 -46.15 -19.32 0.27
N GLY A 454 -45.54 -18.14 0.08
CA GLY A 454 -45.30 -17.16 1.14
C GLY A 454 -44.11 -17.46 2.06
N GLU A 455 -43.51 -18.65 1.99
CA GLU A 455 -42.27 -18.96 2.71
C GLU A 455 -41.06 -18.35 2.02
N ASN A 456 -40.24 -17.59 2.78
CA ASN A 456 -39.03 -16.97 2.25
C ASN A 456 -38.00 -18.03 1.85
N CYS A 457 -37.71 -18.09 0.55
CA CYS A 457 -36.78 -19.04 -0.06
C CYS A 457 -35.51 -18.38 -0.59
N LYS A 458 -35.26 -17.09 -0.29
CA LYS A 458 -34.03 -16.38 -0.73
C LYS A 458 -32.76 -17.14 -0.35
N TRP A 459 -32.80 -17.82 0.81
CA TRP A 459 -31.67 -18.53 1.42
C TRP A 459 -31.77 -20.04 1.31
N ALA A 460 -32.89 -20.57 0.82
CA ALA A 460 -33.11 -21.99 0.72
C ALA A 460 -32.18 -22.62 -0.32
N LYS A 461 -31.60 -23.78 0.01
CA LYS A 461 -30.81 -24.56 -0.95
C LYS A 461 -31.72 -25.09 -2.06
N HIS A 462 -31.15 -25.46 -3.20
CA HIS A 462 -31.87 -26.02 -4.34
C HIS A 462 -32.80 -27.17 -3.92
N GLY A 463 -32.32 -28.09 -3.09
CA GLY A 463 -33.11 -29.23 -2.61
C GLY A 463 -34.32 -28.81 -1.77
N GLU A 464 -34.19 -27.77 -0.94
CA GLU A 464 -35.26 -27.25 -0.10
C GLU A 464 -36.32 -26.53 -0.94
N VAL A 465 -35.90 -25.70 -1.90
CA VAL A 465 -36.83 -25.06 -2.84
C VAL A 465 -37.57 -26.13 -3.65
N VAL A 466 -36.87 -27.13 -4.19
CA VAL A 466 -37.50 -28.23 -4.92
C VAL A 466 -38.45 -29.04 -4.03
N HIS A 467 -38.10 -29.24 -2.76
CA HIS A 467 -38.99 -29.90 -1.80
C HIS A 467 -40.26 -29.08 -1.58
N ASN A 468 -40.13 -27.77 -1.35
CA ASN A 468 -41.27 -26.86 -1.16
C ASN A 468 -42.16 -26.83 -2.41
N LEU A 469 -41.58 -26.76 -3.61
CA LEU A 469 -42.35 -26.85 -4.85
C LEU A 469 -43.09 -28.17 -5.01
N LYS A 470 -42.54 -29.27 -4.47
CA LYS A 470 -43.12 -30.62 -4.53
C LYS A 470 -44.18 -30.88 -3.46
N SER A 471 -44.03 -30.31 -2.26
CA SER A 471 -44.94 -30.50 -1.13
C SER A 471 -46.26 -29.72 -1.29
N CYS A 472 -46.32 -28.78 -2.23
CA CYS A 472 -47.55 -28.06 -2.58
C CYS A 472 -48.64 -29.00 -3.13
N SER A 473 -49.88 -28.83 -2.62
CA SER A 473 -51.07 -29.59 -3.00
C SER A 473 -51.61 -29.28 -4.41
N ASP A 474 -52.64 -29.99 -4.88
CA ASP A 474 -53.31 -29.84 -6.19
C ASP A 474 -53.82 -28.41 -6.54
N ARG A 475 -53.67 -27.42 -5.65
CA ARG A 475 -54.15 -26.04 -5.85
C ARG A 475 -53.19 -25.13 -6.62
N GLY A 476 -52.00 -25.63 -6.98
CA GLY A 476 -50.93 -24.85 -7.60
C GLY A 476 -49.92 -24.31 -6.59
N VAL A 477 -48.88 -23.63 -7.08
CA VAL A 477 -47.77 -23.08 -6.30
C VAL A 477 -47.67 -21.58 -6.55
N GLU A 478 -47.59 -20.78 -5.51
CA GLU A 478 -47.30 -19.35 -5.62
C GLU A 478 -45.79 -19.11 -5.48
N LEU A 479 -45.17 -18.53 -6.51
CA LEU A 479 -43.78 -18.15 -6.51
C LEU A 479 -43.63 -16.64 -6.34
N GLY A 480 -42.89 -16.20 -5.34
CA GLY A 480 -42.29 -14.87 -5.32
C GLY A 480 -40.99 -14.89 -6.09
N VAL A 481 -40.90 -14.12 -7.18
CA VAL A 481 -39.68 -14.04 -8.01
C VAL A 481 -39.20 -12.61 -8.22
N ILE A 482 -37.88 -12.45 -8.37
CA ILE A 482 -37.23 -11.20 -8.76
C ILE A 482 -36.42 -11.39 -10.04
N THR A 483 -36.46 -10.41 -10.93
CA THR A 483 -35.62 -10.41 -12.14
C THR A 483 -34.45 -9.46 -11.94
N LEU A 484 -33.23 -9.95 -12.12
CA LEU A 484 -32.03 -9.12 -12.09
C LEU A 484 -31.90 -8.37 -13.42
N HIS A 485 -31.87 -7.04 -13.38
CA HIS A 485 -31.65 -6.22 -14.57
C HIS A 485 -30.14 -6.08 -14.80
N THR A 486 -29.61 -6.79 -15.79
CA THR A 486 -28.25 -6.56 -16.28
C THR A 486 -28.23 -5.32 -17.18
N HIS A 487 -27.13 -4.56 -17.15
CA HIS A 487 -27.02 -3.25 -17.84
C HIS A 487 -27.19 -3.33 -19.38
N GLU A 488 -27.21 -4.53 -19.97
CA GLU A 488 -27.35 -4.74 -21.42
C GLU A 488 -28.79 -4.59 -21.93
N THR A 489 -29.81 -4.78 -21.09
CA THR A 489 -31.22 -4.79 -21.55
C THR A 489 -31.83 -3.40 -21.77
N GLN A 490 -31.17 -2.31 -21.34
CA GLN A 490 -31.69 -0.94 -21.55
C GLN A 490 -31.35 -0.34 -22.91
N VAL A 491 -30.33 -0.82 -23.62
CA VAL A 491 -29.95 -0.25 -24.92
C VAL A 491 -31.00 -0.59 -25.99
N VAL A 492 -31.60 -1.78 -25.93
CA VAL A 492 -32.55 -2.25 -26.95
C VAL A 492 -33.91 -1.55 -26.88
N ARG A 493 -34.36 -1.09 -25.69
CA ARG A 493 -35.66 -0.42 -25.55
C ARG A 493 -35.68 1.04 -26.00
N ARG A 494 -34.54 1.72 -26.08
CA ARG A 494 -34.46 3.11 -26.58
C ARG A 494 -34.29 3.20 -28.10
N SER A 495 -33.87 2.13 -28.78
CA SER A 495 -33.65 2.14 -30.24
C SER A 495 -34.89 1.82 -31.08
N VAL A 496 -36.03 1.47 -30.48
CA VAL A 496 -37.25 1.09 -31.21
C VAL A 496 -38.24 2.26 -31.41
N MET A 497 -37.97 3.44 -30.85
CA MET A 497 -38.74 4.65 -31.17
C MET A 497 -37.78 5.72 -31.69
N LEU A 498 -37.60 5.76 -33.00
CA LEU A 498 -37.33 6.94 -33.84
C LEU A 498 -37.09 6.46 -35.28
N SER A 499 -38.13 6.54 -36.11
CA SER A 499 -38.04 6.40 -37.57
C SER A 499 -37.36 7.64 -38.19
N PRO A 500 -36.57 7.49 -39.27
CA PRO A 500 -35.79 8.59 -39.83
C PRO A 500 -36.55 9.34 -40.94
N SER A 501 -36.58 10.66 -40.86
CA SER A 501 -36.94 11.54 -41.98
C SER A 501 -36.00 12.76 -42.03
N GLY A 502 -35.13 12.75 -43.05
CA GLY A 502 -34.79 13.86 -43.94
C GLY A 502 -34.28 15.20 -43.39
N ASP A 503 -32.98 15.42 -43.65
CA ASP A 503 -32.39 16.58 -44.33
C ASP A 503 -32.11 17.94 -43.64
N LYS A 504 -30.79 18.26 -43.71
CA LYS A 504 -30.11 19.54 -44.05
C LYS A 504 -29.67 20.54 -42.97
N GLU A 505 -28.34 20.61 -42.85
CA GLU A 505 -27.44 21.79 -42.89
C GLU A 505 -27.91 23.13 -42.29
N ASN A 506 -27.20 23.65 -41.28
CA ASN A 506 -26.20 24.72 -41.45
C ASN A 506 -25.59 25.22 -40.12
N ALA A 507 -24.35 25.68 -40.24
CA ALA A 507 -23.54 26.29 -39.18
C ALA A 507 -23.88 27.78 -38.95
N TRP A 508 -23.49 28.34 -37.78
CA TRP A 508 -22.59 29.51 -37.62
C TRP A 508 -22.52 30.03 -36.16
N GLN A 509 -21.27 30.19 -35.69
CA GLN A 509 -20.66 31.26 -34.88
C GLN A 509 -21.26 31.82 -33.55
N ARG A 510 -20.40 31.74 -32.50
CA ARG A 510 -19.95 32.73 -31.49
C ARG A 510 -20.93 33.88 -31.12
N THR A 511 -21.17 34.23 -29.85
CA THR A 511 -20.23 34.97 -28.96
C THR A 511 -20.79 35.04 -27.51
N MET A 512 -19.88 35.33 -26.57
CA MET A 512 -19.92 35.34 -25.09
C MET A 512 -21.02 36.14 -24.35
N GLY A 513 -21.37 35.67 -23.14
CA GLY A 513 -21.88 36.52 -22.04
C GLY A 513 -22.57 35.81 -20.86
N GLY A 514 -21.84 35.52 -19.76
CA GLY A 514 -22.30 35.76 -18.38
C GLY A 514 -23.15 34.74 -17.58
N ALA A 515 -22.46 33.95 -16.74
CA ALA A 515 -22.74 33.63 -15.32
C ALA A 515 -23.79 32.58 -14.85
N LYS A 516 -23.28 31.74 -13.91
CA LYS A 516 -23.89 30.88 -12.86
C LYS A 516 -24.47 29.49 -13.22
N GLY A 517 -23.94 28.46 -12.55
CA GLY A 517 -24.64 27.17 -12.36
C GLY A 517 -23.71 25.97 -12.23
N GLN A 518 -23.73 25.31 -11.07
CA GLN A 518 -23.03 24.06 -10.75
C GLN A 518 -23.38 22.91 -11.71
N SER A 519 -22.39 22.09 -12.07
CA SER A 519 -22.58 20.63 -12.15
C SER A 519 -21.23 19.90 -12.21
N SER A 520 -21.01 19.05 -11.22
CA SER A 520 -19.93 18.08 -11.13
C SER A 520 -20.25 16.88 -12.02
N ILE A 521 -19.48 16.70 -13.09
CA ILE A 521 -19.50 15.48 -13.90
C ILE A 521 -18.08 14.93 -13.96
N SER A 522 -17.86 13.81 -13.28
CA SER A 522 -16.65 12.99 -13.38
C SER A 522 -16.74 12.11 -14.63
N LEU A 523 -16.05 12.49 -15.70
CA LEU A 523 -15.84 11.68 -16.89
C LEU A 523 -14.44 11.06 -16.83
N LEU A 524 -14.37 9.76 -16.55
CA LEU A 524 -13.21 8.92 -16.83
C LEU A 524 -13.30 8.50 -18.31
N ASN A 525 -12.57 9.20 -19.18
CA ASN A 525 -12.30 8.76 -20.54
C ASN A 525 -10.81 8.48 -20.69
N TRP A 526 -10.49 7.21 -20.99
CA TRP A 526 -9.16 6.74 -21.36
C TRP A 526 -8.79 7.28 -22.74
N ASN A 527 -7.68 7.99 -22.85
CA ASN A 527 -7.01 8.18 -24.13
C ASN A 527 -5.48 8.14 -23.92
N ARG A 528 -4.85 7.05 -24.38
CA ARG A 528 -3.38 6.89 -24.34
C ARG A 528 -2.83 7.21 -25.73
N LYS A 529 -2.07 8.30 -25.81
CA LYS A 529 -1.33 8.72 -27.02
C LYS A 529 -0.17 7.74 -27.25
N LYS A 530 -0.08 7.24 -28.48
CA LYS A 530 0.90 6.26 -28.98
C LYS A 530 2.10 7.02 -29.57
N ASN A 531 3.32 6.69 -29.16
CA ASN A 531 4.51 6.88 -29.99
C ASN A 531 4.92 5.51 -30.56
N ARG A 532 5.21 5.50 -31.87
CA ARG A 532 5.63 4.36 -32.70
C ARG A 532 7.10 4.05 -32.49
N GLU A 533 7.48 2.77 -32.52
CA GLU A 533 8.46 2.18 -33.45
C GLU A 533 8.58 0.64 -33.27
N GLY A 534 8.72 -0.09 -34.39
CA GLY A 534 9.09 -1.52 -34.58
C GLY A 534 8.22 -2.59 -33.88
N GLY A 535 7.54 -3.56 -34.51
CA GLY A 535 7.91 -4.37 -35.67
C GLY A 535 8.13 -5.83 -35.21
N GLY A 536 7.08 -6.65 -35.11
CA GLY A 536 7.21 -8.08 -34.75
C GLY A 536 5.87 -8.77 -34.44
N VAL A 537 5.49 -9.72 -35.29
CA VAL A 537 4.24 -10.51 -35.23
C VAL A 537 4.35 -11.62 -34.18
N THR A 538 3.37 -11.79 -33.29
CA THR A 538 2.92 -13.10 -32.74
C THR A 538 1.58 -12.99 -32.00
N LYS A 539 0.91 -14.15 -31.88
CA LYS A 539 -0.52 -14.43 -31.64
C LYS A 539 -1.14 -13.81 -30.37
N ARG A 540 -2.39 -13.34 -30.48
CA ARG A 540 -3.26 -12.97 -29.34
C ARG A 540 -3.69 -14.23 -28.56
N LEU A 541 -3.30 -14.31 -27.29
CA LEU A 541 -4.09 -14.98 -26.25
C LEU A 541 -4.81 -13.90 -25.44
N GLY A 542 -6.12 -14.06 -25.25
CA GLY A 542 -6.91 -13.21 -24.35
C GLY A 542 -6.52 -13.50 -22.90
N SER A 543 -6.24 -12.45 -22.13
CA SER A 543 -5.92 -12.55 -20.71
C SER A 543 -6.80 -11.59 -19.92
N THR A 544 -7.89 -12.13 -19.38
CA THR A 544 -8.64 -11.59 -18.26
C THR A 544 -7.77 -11.77 -17.00
N PHE A 545 -7.24 -10.67 -16.44
CA PHE A 545 -6.62 -10.73 -15.12
C PHE A 545 -7.69 -10.48 -14.05
N SER A 546 -8.27 -11.58 -13.58
CA SER A 546 -8.99 -11.69 -12.32
C SER A 546 -7.96 -11.90 -11.21
N LEU A 547 -8.05 -11.18 -10.10
CA LEU A 547 -7.28 -11.51 -8.89
C LEU A 547 -7.71 -12.92 -8.41
N PRO A 548 -6.78 -13.85 -8.15
CA PRO A 548 -7.15 -15.17 -7.68
C PRO A 548 -7.41 -15.11 -6.16
N PHE A 549 -8.68 -15.08 -5.77
CA PHE A 549 -9.08 -15.57 -4.45
C PHE A 549 -9.27 -17.08 -4.59
N GLY A 550 -8.49 -17.83 -3.82
CA GLY A 550 -8.48 -19.29 -3.85
C GLY A 550 -9.85 -19.89 -3.57
N ASN A 551 -10.19 -20.92 -4.34
CA ASN A 551 -11.30 -21.81 -4.03
C ASN A 551 -11.07 -22.45 -2.65
N LEU A 552 -11.91 -22.08 -1.69
CA LEU A 552 -12.17 -22.93 -0.52
C LEU A 552 -12.84 -24.21 -1.06
N ARG A 553 -12.05 -25.27 -1.16
CA ARG A 553 -12.57 -26.64 -1.21
C ARG A 553 -12.91 -27.00 0.22
N ASP A 554 -14.20 -27.10 0.51
CA ASP A 554 -14.69 -27.88 1.64
C ASP A 554 -14.33 -29.35 1.38
N SER A 555 -13.44 -29.89 2.21
CA SER A 555 -13.21 -31.32 2.34
C SER A 555 -13.63 -31.76 3.73
N GLU A 556 -14.65 -32.61 3.80
CA GLU A 556 -14.81 -33.78 4.67
C GLU A 556 -16.30 -34.17 4.72
N SER A 557 -16.74 -35.42 4.69
CA SER A 557 -16.17 -36.74 4.37
C SER A 557 -17.30 -37.75 4.69
N MET A 558 -17.42 -38.82 3.92
CA MET A 558 -17.69 -40.19 4.40
C MET A 558 -17.30 -41.11 3.24
N TYR A 559 -16.39 -42.07 3.37
CA TYR A 559 -15.93 -42.81 4.55
C TYR A 559 -14.78 -42.19 5.34
#